data_AF-A0A3D4ENB8-F1
#
_entry.id   AF-A0A3D4ENB8-F1
#
_cell.length_a   1.000
_cell.length_b   1.000
_cell.length_c   1.000
_cell.angle_alpha   90.00
_cell.angle_beta   90.00
_cell.angle_gamma   90.00
#
_symmetry.space_group_name_H-M   'P 1'
#
loop_
_entity.id
_entity.type
_entity.pdbx_description
1 polymer ?
#
loop_
_entity_poly.entity_id
_entity_poly.type
_entity_poly.pdbx_seq_one_letter_code
_entity_poly.pdbx_strand_id
1 'polypeptide(L)'
;MKKLIVTLILSGLLLSCGDDYLDQVPDDRLTFEETFARRSTVEQYLANVYSQIPSEFAQRYTTTENSGPWTGASDEAEYVWGFHMGNFLNIGDWNATTQNVSNLWSNFYRGIRSASTFIESVDLCQDCDPAIITQYKAEARVLRAYYYFNLMRSYGPVILLGETPIPADADLQALGLKRNSIEEVAAYITSELDVAAADLEGTSFTG
;
A
#
# COMPACT_ATOMS: atom_id res chain seq x y z
N MET A 1 0.29 28.51 60.40
CA MET A 1 0.39 27.04 60.29
C MET A 1 -0.50 26.47 59.19
N LYS A 2 -1.82 26.71 59.18
CA LYS A 2 -2.73 26.21 58.10
C LYS A 2 -2.32 26.65 56.67
N LYS A 3 -1.86 27.90 56.50
CA LYS A 3 -1.41 28.42 55.19
C LYS A 3 -0.12 27.75 54.67
N LEU A 4 0.81 27.38 55.57
CA LEU A 4 2.05 26.67 55.21
C LEU A 4 1.78 25.22 54.79
N ILE A 5 0.79 24.56 55.41
CA ILE A 5 0.38 23.20 55.04
C ILE A 5 -0.26 23.19 53.64
N VAL A 6 -1.10 24.19 53.32
CA VAL A 6 -1.73 24.31 52.00
C VAL A 6 -0.69 24.57 50.90
N THR A 7 0.31 25.41 51.15
CA THR A 7 1.40 25.65 50.20
C THR A 7 2.24 24.40 49.96
N LEU A 8 2.55 23.63 51.01
CA LEU A 8 3.34 22.39 50.90
C LEU A 8 2.61 21.29 50.11
N ILE A 9 1.29 21.18 50.28
CA ILE A 9 0.45 20.22 49.54
C ILE A 9 0.35 20.61 48.05
N LEU A 10 0.26 21.91 47.75
CA LEU A 10 0.17 22.39 46.37
C LEU A 10 1.50 22.22 45.60
N SER A 11 2.64 22.33 46.28
CA SER A 11 3.96 22.06 45.69
C SER A 11 4.18 20.57 45.35
N GLY A 12 3.60 19.66 46.14
CA GLY A 12 3.71 18.21 45.91
C GLY A 12 2.92 17.73 44.69
N LEU A 13 1.84 18.42 44.33
CA LEU A 13 1.02 18.10 43.15
C LEU A 13 1.74 18.41 41.82
N LEU A 14 2.70 19.33 41.81
CA LEU A 14 3.49 19.68 40.62
C LEU A 14 4.64 18.71 40.36
N LEU A 15 4.99 17.86 41.33
CA LEU A 15 6.04 16.84 41.20
C LEU A 15 5.49 15.45 40.83
N SER A 16 4.16 15.30 40.72
CA SER A 16 3.50 14.02 40.43
C SER A 16 3.23 13.79 38.94
N CYS A 17 3.47 14.77 38.08
CA CYS A 17 3.53 14.57 36.63
C CYS A 17 4.93 14.06 36.30
N GLY A 18 5.13 12.74 36.40
CA GLY A 18 6.28 12.11 35.78
C GLY A 18 6.07 12.04 34.27
N ASP A 19 7.11 12.36 33.50
CA ASP A 19 7.08 12.32 32.03
C ASP A 19 6.67 10.91 31.50
N ASP A 20 6.99 9.85 32.27
CA ASP A 20 6.65 8.44 31.98
C ASP A 20 5.14 8.14 31.79
N TYR A 21 4.23 8.96 32.34
CA TYR A 21 2.79 8.77 32.12
C TYR A 21 2.36 9.17 30.70
N LEU A 22 3.06 10.14 30.10
CA LEU A 22 2.81 10.59 28.72
C LEU A 22 3.58 9.77 27.69
N ASP A 23 4.67 9.10 28.11
CA ASP A 23 5.49 8.22 27.27
C ASP A 23 5.00 6.76 27.24
N GLN A 24 3.69 6.55 27.34
CA GLN A 24 3.08 5.23 27.12
C GLN A 24 3.03 4.96 25.60
N VAL A 25 4.03 4.23 25.09
CA VAL A 25 3.99 3.71 23.72
C VAL A 25 2.96 2.57 23.67
N PRO A 26 2.01 2.58 22.72
CA PRO A 26 1.05 1.49 22.56
C PRO A 26 1.77 0.15 22.28
N ASP A 27 1.61 -0.83 23.17
CA ASP A 27 2.11 -2.22 23.03
C ASP A 27 1.24 -3.05 22.06
N ASP A 28 0.07 -2.55 21.68
CA ASP A 28 -0.84 -3.25 20.77
C ASP A 28 -0.44 -3.15 19.29
N ARG A 29 0.67 -2.47 18.97
CA ARG A 29 1.11 -2.21 17.60
C ARG A 29 2.61 -2.44 17.47
N LEU A 30 2.98 -3.18 16.42
CA LEU A 30 4.37 -3.27 16.02
C LEU A 30 4.87 -1.91 15.58
N THR A 31 6.03 -1.51 16.08
CA THR A 31 6.80 -0.41 15.53
C THR A 31 7.30 -0.77 14.12
N PHE A 32 7.79 0.23 13.39
CA PHE A 32 8.33 0.01 12.05
C PHE A 32 9.54 -0.95 12.10
N GLU A 33 10.42 -0.74 13.07
CA GLU A 33 11.59 -1.56 13.31
C GLU A 33 11.21 -2.99 13.67
N GLU A 34 10.23 -3.19 14.55
CA GLU A 34 9.75 -4.54 14.91
C GLU A 34 9.07 -5.26 13.74
N THR A 35 8.39 -4.52 12.87
CA THR A 35 7.72 -5.07 11.68
C THR A 35 8.73 -5.75 10.74
N PHE A 36 9.90 -5.15 10.57
CA PHE A 36 10.94 -5.67 9.67
C PHE A 36 12.05 -6.44 10.39
N ALA A 37 12.01 -6.61 11.72
CA ALA A 37 13.06 -7.28 12.48
C ALA A 37 13.08 -8.81 12.32
N ARG A 38 11.90 -9.45 12.15
CA ARG A 38 11.75 -10.91 12.12
C ARG A 38 11.07 -11.38 10.85
N ARG A 39 11.45 -12.57 10.40
CA ARG A 39 10.87 -13.22 9.22
C ARG A 39 9.35 -13.34 9.29
N SER A 40 8.80 -13.73 10.43
CA SER A 40 7.35 -13.90 10.57
C SER A 40 6.55 -12.61 10.42
N THR A 41 7.10 -11.46 10.83
CA THR A 41 6.45 -10.15 10.67
C THR A 41 6.69 -9.57 9.28
N VAL A 42 7.87 -9.83 8.70
CA VAL A 42 8.18 -9.53 7.29
C VAL A 42 7.23 -10.27 6.34
N GLU A 43 7.02 -11.57 6.54
CA GLU A 43 6.08 -12.37 5.76
C GLU A 43 4.63 -11.86 5.88
N GLN A 44 4.22 -11.41 7.07
CA GLN A 44 2.90 -10.77 7.25
C GLN A 44 2.79 -9.44 6.49
N TYR A 45 3.85 -8.62 6.49
CA TYR A 45 3.87 -7.40 5.69
C TYR A 45 3.81 -7.73 4.20
N LEU A 46 4.60 -8.70 3.72
CA LEU A 46 4.57 -9.13 2.33
C LEU A 46 3.17 -9.65 1.95
N ALA A 47 2.52 -10.42 2.81
CA ALA A 47 1.14 -10.85 2.63
C ALA A 47 0.15 -9.66 2.52
N ASN A 48 0.38 -8.58 3.28
CA ASN A 48 -0.37 -7.33 3.09
C ASN A 48 -0.12 -6.71 1.71
N VAL A 49 1.11 -6.72 1.20
CA VAL A 49 1.39 -6.29 -0.18
C VAL A 49 0.59 -7.14 -1.17
N TYR A 50 0.60 -8.47 -1.02
CA TYR A 50 -0.17 -9.41 -1.86
C TYR A 50 -1.69 -9.18 -1.80
N SER A 51 -2.23 -8.80 -0.65
CA SER A 51 -3.68 -8.58 -0.45
C SER A 51 -4.30 -7.53 -1.37
N GLN A 52 -3.48 -6.71 -2.04
CA GLN A 52 -3.95 -5.70 -2.99
C GLN A 52 -4.19 -6.25 -4.41
N ILE A 53 -3.86 -7.52 -4.68
CA ILE A 53 -4.19 -8.17 -5.94
C ILE A 53 -5.73 -8.14 -6.16
N PRO A 54 -6.20 -7.66 -7.34
CA PRO A 54 -7.61 -7.70 -7.69
C PRO A 54 -8.18 -9.12 -7.65
N SER A 55 -9.28 -9.28 -6.92
CA SER A 55 -10.12 -10.47 -6.98
C SER A 55 -11.03 -10.39 -8.20
N GLU A 56 -10.55 -10.88 -9.34
CA GLU A 56 -11.26 -10.72 -10.63
C GLU A 56 -12.60 -11.49 -10.72
N PHE A 57 -12.91 -12.33 -9.72
CA PHE A 57 -14.21 -12.97 -9.57
C PHE A 57 -15.21 -12.14 -8.75
N ALA A 58 -14.75 -11.15 -7.97
CA ALA A 58 -15.58 -10.29 -7.13
C ALA A 58 -16.22 -9.12 -7.89
N GLN A 59 -16.50 -9.28 -9.19
CA GLN A 59 -17.01 -8.20 -10.05
C GLN A 59 -18.39 -7.70 -9.60
N ARG A 60 -19.21 -8.55 -8.96
CA ARG A 60 -20.52 -8.16 -8.40
C ARG A 60 -20.43 -6.93 -7.48
N TYR A 61 -19.37 -6.84 -6.68
CA TYR A 61 -19.09 -5.72 -5.78
C TYR A 61 -17.75 -5.11 -6.17
N THR A 62 -17.74 -4.40 -7.30
CA THR A 62 -16.56 -3.69 -7.80
C THR A 62 -15.91 -2.87 -6.69
N THR A 63 -14.57 -2.88 -6.63
CA THR A 63 -13.71 -2.14 -5.70
C THR A 63 -13.57 -2.67 -4.27
N THR A 64 -14.42 -3.59 -3.79
CA THR A 64 -14.27 -4.17 -2.44
C THR A 64 -12.98 -4.98 -2.28
N GLU A 65 -12.57 -5.67 -3.34
CA GLU A 65 -11.34 -6.46 -3.41
C GLU A 65 -10.50 -6.05 -4.64
N ASN A 66 -10.46 -4.74 -4.90
CA ASN A 66 -9.83 -4.15 -6.09
C ASN A 66 -10.36 -4.70 -7.44
N SER A 67 -11.53 -5.35 -7.43
CA SER A 67 -12.21 -5.88 -8.60
C SER A 67 -12.73 -4.76 -9.50
N GLY A 68 -12.56 -4.91 -10.81
CA GLY A 68 -13.15 -4.01 -11.80
C GLY A 68 -14.48 -4.52 -12.36
N PRO A 69 -15.12 -3.74 -13.25
CA PRO A 69 -16.40 -4.08 -13.84
C PRO A 69 -16.23 -4.87 -15.14
N TRP A 70 -15.13 -5.59 -15.35
CA TRP A 70 -14.61 -5.97 -16.67
C TRP A 70 -15.63 -6.63 -17.59
N THR A 71 -16.36 -7.62 -17.09
CA THR A 71 -17.41 -8.31 -17.86
C THR A 71 -18.57 -7.37 -18.15
N GLY A 72 -19.00 -6.60 -17.15
CA GLY A 72 -20.12 -5.64 -17.24
C GLY A 72 -19.80 -4.34 -17.98
N ALA A 73 -18.53 -4.11 -18.30
CA ALA A 73 -17.99 -3.02 -19.08
C ALA A 73 -17.62 -3.46 -20.51
N SER A 74 -18.04 -4.66 -20.89
CA SER A 74 -17.88 -5.26 -22.21
C SER A 74 -19.26 -5.62 -22.78
N ASP A 75 -19.29 -6.19 -23.98
CA ASP A 75 -20.51 -6.72 -24.61
C ASP A 75 -20.89 -8.13 -24.12
N GLU A 76 -20.14 -8.71 -23.18
CA GLU A 76 -20.37 -10.08 -22.69
C GLU A 76 -21.52 -10.18 -21.66
N ALA A 77 -21.76 -9.14 -20.85
CA ALA A 77 -22.77 -9.19 -19.81
C ALA A 77 -23.33 -7.81 -19.42
N GLU A 78 -24.59 -7.79 -18.99
CA GLU A 78 -25.21 -6.66 -18.32
C GLU A 78 -25.68 -7.06 -16.93
N TYR A 79 -25.35 -6.25 -15.93
CA TYR A 79 -25.75 -6.50 -14.55
C TYR A 79 -27.04 -5.75 -14.22
N VAL A 80 -28.06 -6.46 -13.73
CA VAL A 80 -29.37 -5.86 -13.38
C VAL A 80 -29.35 -4.92 -12.17
N TRP A 81 -28.23 -4.85 -11.44
CA TRP A 81 -28.11 -4.06 -10.22
C TRP A 81 -27.65 -2.63 -10.52
N GLY A 82 -28.51 -1.64 -10.29
CA GLY A 82 -28.19 -0.23 -10.59
C GLY A 82 -26.99 0.35 -9.84
N PHE A 83 -26.51 -0.27 -8.76
CA PHE A 83 -25.28 0.15 -8.06
C PHE A 83 -23.99 -0.36 -8.71
N HIS A 84 -24.08 -1.34 -9.62
CA HIS A 84 -22.93 -2.00 -10.20
C HIS A 84 -22.18 -1.06 -11.16
N MET A 85 -20.84 -1.01 -11.06
CA MET A 85 -20.06 0.00 -11.80
C MET A 85 -20.24 -0.08 -13.32
N GLY A 86 -20.40 -1.28 -13.89
CA GLY A 86 -20.69 -1.47 -15.31
C GLY A 86 -21.91 -0.70 -15.82
N ASN A 87 -22.95 -0.51 -15.00
CA ASN A 87 -24.13 0.25 -15.38
C ASN A 87 -23.83 1.73 -15.62
N PHE A 88 -23.03 2.35 -14.74
CA PHE A 88 -22.63 3.76 -14.91
C PHE A 88 -21.80 3.95 -16.18
N LEU A 89 -20.97 2.97 -16.54
CA LEU A 89 -20.20 2.98 -17.76
C LEU A 89 -21.11 2.88 -19.00
N ASN A 90 -22.05 1.94 -19.00
CA ASN A 90 -22.95 1.68 -20.11
C ASN A 90 -23.86 2.86 -20.45
N ILE A 91 -24.25 3.66 -19.44
CA ILE A 91 -25.08 4.86 -19.63
C ILE A 91 -24.27 6.16 -19.78
N GLY A 92 -22.93 6.08 -19.70
CA GLY A 92 -22.04 7.23 -19.82
C GLY A 92 -22.00 8.17 -18.62
N ASP A 93 -22.40 7.72 -17.43
CA ASP A 93 -22.42 8.50 -16.17
C ASP A 93 -21.12 8.36 -15.37
N TRP A 94 -20.00 8.10 -16.06
CA TRP A 94 -18.72 7.81 -15.42
C TRP A 94 -17.77 9.02 -15.44
N ASN A 95 -17.24 9.42 -14.28
CA ASN A 95 -16.28 10.52 -14.19
C ASN A 95 -15.24 10.32 -13.07
N ALA A 96 -14.28 11.24 -12.97
CA ALA A 96 -13.16 11.17 -12.02
C ALA A 96 -13.59 11.19 -10.53
N THR A 97 -14.80 11.67 -10.22
CA THR A 97 -15.34 11.73 -8.86
C THR A 97 -16.25 10.56 -8.52
N THR A 98 -16.56 9.68 -9.49
CA THR A 98 -17.26 8.43 -9.22
C THR A 98 -16.45 7.63 -8.21
N GLN A 99 -17.04 7.31 -7.04
CA GLN A 99 -16.34 6.72 -5.90
C GLN A 99 -15.53 5.47 -6.27
N ASN A 100 -16.08 4.61 -7.12
CA ASN A 100 -15.38 3.40 -7.53
C ASN A 100 -14.10 3.68 -8.34
N VAL A 101 -14.08 4.77 -9.13
CA VAL A 101 -12.90 5.22 -9.88
C VAL A 101 -11.81 5.72 -8.94
N SER A 102 -12.17 6.55 -7.98
CA SER A 102 -11.21 7.10 -7.03
C SER A 102 -10.69 6.01 -6.06
N ASN A 103 -11.52 5.02 -5.73
CA ASN A 103 -11.15 3.89 -4.88
C ASN A 103 -10.06 3.03 -5.54
N LEU A 104 -10.26 2.58 -6.78
CA LEU A 104 -9.26 1.75 -7.48
C LEU A 104 -7.93 2.48 -7.61
N TRP A 105 -7.95 3.76 -7.98
CA TRP A 105 -6.76 4.60 -8.02
C TRP A 105 -6.04 4.60 -6.66
N SER A 106 -6.76 4.96 -5.60
CA SER A 106 -6.20 5.05 -4.25
C SER A 106 -5.68 3.71 -3.72
N ASN A 107 -6.37 2.61 -4.02
CA ASN A 107 -5.99 1.28 -3.54
C ASN A 107 -4.70 0.80 -4.23
N PHE A 108 -4.57 0.97 -5.55
CA PHE A 108 -3.34 0.57 -6.25
C PHE A 108 -2.14 1.43 -5.84
N TYR A 109 -2.30 2.75 -5.65
CA TYR A 109 -1.20 3.57 -5.09
C TYR A 109 -0.85 3.20 -3.65
N ARG A 110 -1.82 2.74 -2.86
CA ARG A 110 -1.56 2.18 -1.52
C ARG A 110 -0.72 0.91 -1.62
N GLY A 111 -1.06 0.00 -2.52
CA GLY A 111 -0.28 -1.21 -2.81
C GLY A 111 1.14 -0.90 -3.29
N ILE A 112 1.28 0.08 -4.18
CA ILE A 112 2.59 0.57 -4.65
C ILE A 112 3.43 1.10 -3.50
N ARG A 113 2.84 1.92 -2.63
CA ARG A 113 3.55 2.46 -1.45
C ARG A 113 3.98 1.34 -0.51
N SER A 114 3.09 0.40 -0.19
CA SER A 114 3.43 -0.76 0.65
C SER A 114 4.55 -1.59 0.04
N ALA A 115 4.51 -1.87 -1.27
CA ALA A 115 5.56 -2.60 -1.96
C ALA A 115 6.91 -1.86 -1.92
N SER A 116 6.93 -0.55 -2.20
CA SER A 116 8.15 0.27 -2.13
C SER A 116 8.72 0.29 -0.71
N THR A 117 7.89 0.48 0.32
CA THR A 117 8.34 0.42 1.73
C THR A 117 8.92 -0.94 2.06
N PHE A 118 8.29 -2.04 1.62
CA PHE A 118 8.80 -3.38 1.84
C PHE A 118 10.18 -3.59 1.20
N ILE A 119 10.34 -3.23 -0.08
CA ILE A 119 11.60 -3.39 -0.82
C ILE A 119 12.75 -2.65 -0.13
N GLU A 120 12.49 -1.45 0.39
CA GLU A 120 13.48 -0.63 1.09
C GLU A 120 13.85 -1.19 2.47
N SER A 121 12.92 -1.91 3.13
CA SER A 121 13.04 -2.23 4.56
C SER A 121 13.32 -3.70 4.85
N VAL A 122 13.09 -4.62 3.91
CA VAL A 122 13.22 -6.07 4.14
C VAL A 122 14.65 -6.51 4.49
N ASP A 123 15.67 -5.73 4.15
CA ASP A 123 17.06 -5.99 4.56
C ASP A 123 17.29 -5.84 6.08
N LEU A 124 16.34 -5.23 6.81
CA LEU A 124 16.41 -5.11 8.27
C LEU A 124 16.10 -6.43 8.98
N CYS A 125 15.62 -7.45 8.26
CA CYS A 125 15.29 -8.76 8.81
C CYS A 125 16.56 -9.48 9.31
N GLN A 126 16.63 -9.72 10.62
CA GLN A 126 17.83 -10.26 11.25
C GLN A 126 17.94 -11.80 11.13
N ASP A 127 16.80 -12.48 10.96
CA ASP A 127 16.67 -13.94 10.90
C ASP A 127 16.23 -14.46 9.52
N CYS A 128 16.23 -13.61 8.49
CA CYS A 128 15.99 -14.00 7.11
C CYS A 128 17.29 -14.40 6.42
N ASP A 129 17.27 -15.53 5.69
CA ASP A 129 18.37 -15.90 4.81
C ASP A 129 18.50 -14.88 3.65
N PRO A 130 19.71 -14.52 3.20
CA PRO A 130 19.89 -13.57 2.10
C PRO A 130 19.15 -13.98 0.82
N ALA A 131 19.09 -15.27 0.52
CA ALA A 131 18.35 -15.78 -0.64
C ALA A 131 16.84 -15.53 -0.53
N ILE A 132 16.28 -15.65 0.69
CA ILE A 132 14.87 -15.36 0.96
C ILE A 132 14.60 -13.86 0.86
N ILE A 133 15.52 -13.01 1.33
CA ILE A 133 15.40 -11.56 1.18
C ILE A 133 15.36 -11.18 -0.31
N THR A 134 16.27 -11.73 -1.14
CA THR A 134 16.27 -11.52 -2.59
C THR A 134 14.94 -11.94 -3.22
N GLN A 135 14.45 -13.13 -2.87
CA GLN A 135 13.16 -13.62 -3.36
C GLN A 135 12.02 -12.67 -2.96
N TYR A 136 11.91 -12.27 -1.69
CA TYR A 136 10.85 -11.39 -1.22
C TYR A 136 10.88 -10.00 -1.87
N LYS A 137 12.08 -9.45 -2.12
CA LYS A 137 12.22 -8.20 -2.89
C LYS A 137 11.70 -8.36 -4.30
N ALA A 138 12.04 -9.45 -4.97
CA ALA A 138 11.58 -9.73 -6.32
C ALA A 138 10.05 -9.89 -6.38
N GLU A 139 9.46 -10.62 -5.43
CA GLU A 139 8.00 -10.73 -5.27
C GLU A 139 7.34 -9.35 -5.12
N ALA A 140 7.85 -8.51 -4.22
CA ALA A 140 7.32 -7.16 -4.02
C ALA A 140 7.49 -6.26 -5.26
N ARG A 141 8.57 -6.41 -6.03
CA ARG A 141 8.77 -5.71 -7.32
C ARG A 141 7.72 -6.13 -8.35
N VAL A 142 7.45 -7.43 -8.48
CA VAL A 142 6.39 -7.94 -9.37
C VAL A 142 5.04 -7.37 -8.97
N LEU A 143 4.70 -7.35 -7.68
CA LEU A 143 3.44 -6.78 -7.19
C LEU A 143 3.33 -5.29 -7.49
N ARG A 144 4.40 -4.51 -7.24
CA ARG A 144 4.45 -3.08 -7.56
C ARG A 144 4.22 -2.84 -9.07
N ALA A 145 4.91 -3.58 -9.91
CA ALA A 145 4.75 -3.52 -11.37
C ALA A 145 3.32 -3.91 -11.80
N TYR A 146 2.74 -4.94 -11.18
CA TYR A 146 1.37 -5.36 -11.44
C TYR A 146 0.33 -4.30 -11.03
N TYR A 147 0.53 -3.58 -9.94
CA TYR A 147 -0.34 -2.46 -9.54
C TYR A 147 -0.22 -1.28 -10.51
N TYR A 148 0.98 -0.98 -11.00
CA TYR A 148 1.16 -0.02 -12.09
C TYR A 148 0.47 -0.46 -13.39
N PHE A 149 0.54 -1.75 -13.74
CA PHE A 149 -0.19 -2.28 -14.89
C PHE A 149 -1.71 -2.10 -14.75
N ASN A 150 -2.26 -2.39 -13.57
CA ASN A 150 -3.69 -2.20 -13.29
C ASN A 150 -4.14 -0.73 -13.40
N LEU A 151 -3.30 0.18 -12.92
CA LEU A 151 -3.48 1.62 -13.09
C LEU A 151 -3.39 2.02 -14.57
N MET A 152 -2.37 1.57 -15.28
CA MET A 152 -2.15 1.91 -16.69
C MET A 152 -3.33 1.45 -17.57
N ARG A 153 -3.81 0.20 -17.40
CA ARG A 153 -4.93 -0.32 -18.20
C ARG A 153 -6.25 0.40 -17.94
N SER A 154 -6.44 0.96 -16.75
CA SER A 154 -7.70 1.57 -16.32
C SER A 154 -7.73 3.09 -16.55
N TYR A 155 -6.58 3.77 -16.44
CA TYR A 155 -6.48 5.23 -16.44
C TYR A 155 -5.59 5.80 -17.54
N GLY A 156 -4.80 4.96 -18.23
CA GLY A 156 -3.79 5.38 -19.19
C GLY A 156 -2.52 5.93 -18.51
N PRO A 157 -2.07 7.16 -18.84
CA PRO A 157 -0.89 7.79 -18.21
C PRO A 157 -0.99 7.78 -16.67
N VAL A 158 0.05 7.45 -15.90
CA VAL A 158 -0.02 7.48 -14.42
C VAL A 158 1.28 8.01 -13.80
N ILE A 159 1.27 8.32 -12.50
CA ILE A 159 2.43 8.89 -11.82
C ILE A 159 3.33 7.76 -11.34
N LEU A 160 4.58 7.74 -11.80
CA LEU A 160 5.61 6.88 -11.21
C LEU A 160 6.17 7.57 -9.96
N LEU A 161 6.00 6.95 -8.79
CA LEU A 161 6.39 7.52 -7.49
C LEU A 161 7.87 7.29 -7.15
N GLY A 162 8.57 6.51 -7.97
CA GLY A 162 9.95 6.10 -7.72
C GLY A 162 10.06 4.95 -6.72
N GLU A 163 11.30 4.58 -6.40
CA GLU A 163 11.57 3.43 -5.53
C GLU A 163 11.42 3.76 -4.04
N THR A 164 11.73 4.99 -3.64
CA THR A 164 11.63 5.44 -2.25
C THR A 164 10.23 5.97 -1.97
N PRO A 165 9.51 5.45 -0.96
CA PRO A 165 8.23 5.98 -0.52
C PRO A 165 8.33 7.45 -0.11
N ILE A 166 7.34 8.24 -0.52
CA ILE A 166 7.22 9.63 -0.06
C ILE A 166 6.85 9.62 1.45
N PRO A 167 7.60 10.37 2.29
CA PRO A 167 7.27 10.53 3.71
C PRO A 167 5.86 11.08 3.92
N ALA A 168 5.21 10.68 5.01
CA ALA A 168 3.83 11.11 5.30
C ALA A 168 3.74 12.62 5.59
N ASP A 169 4.84 13.23 6.03
CA ASP A 169 5.01 14.64 6.35
C ASP A 169 5.71 15.44 5.24
N ALA A 170 5.85 14.86 4.04
CA ALA A 170 6.44 15.54 2.90
C ALA A 170 5.65 16.82 2.54
N ASP A 171 6.36 17.87 2.11
CA ASP A 171 5.75 19.12 1.69
C ASP A 171 4.79 18.90 0.50
N LEU A 172 3.70 19.67 0.45
CA LEU A 172 2.71 19.64 -0.62
C LEU A 172 3.34 19.85 -2.01
N GLN A 173 4.47 20.56 -2.09
CA GLN A 173 5.23 20.74 -3.33
C GLN A 173 5.86 19.43 -3.84
N ALA A 174 6.23 18.50 -2.96
CA ALA A 174 6.74 17.19 -3.33
C ALA A 174 5.64 16.27 -3.92
N LEU A 175 4.36 16.64 -3.74
CA LEU A 175 3.20 15.91 -4.26
C LEU A 175 2.71 16.42 -5.62
N GLY A 176 3.29 17.50 -6.15
CA GLY A 176 2.98 18.10 -7.46
C GLY A 176 3.47 17.29 -8.66
N LEU A 177 3.39 15.96 -8.59
CA LEU A 177 3.92 15.05 -9.58
C LEU A 177 3.03 15.01 -10.83
N LYS A 178 3.67 15.00 -12.00
CA LYS A 178 2.99 14.87 -13.29
C LYS A 178 2.79 13.41 -13.64
N ARG A 179 1.70 13.11 -14.36
CA ARG A 179 1.48 11.78 -14.95
C ARG A 179 2.56 11.55 -16.01
N ASN A 180 3.20 10.39 -15.95
CA ASN A 180 4.12 9.87 -16.95
C ASN A 180 3.38 9.37 -18.18
N SER A 181 4.06 9.30 -19.33
CA SER A 181 3.48 8.76 -20.55
C SER A 181 3.19 7.26 -20.40
N ILE A 182 2.30 6.71 -21.24
CA ILE A 182 2.03 5.26 -21.21
C ILE A 182 3.31 4.47 -21.51
N GLU A 183 4.14 4.97 -22.42
CA GLU A 183 5.42 4.35 -22.80
C GLU A 183 6.40 4.34 -21.63
N GLU A 184 6.50 5.42 -20.86
CA GLU A 184 7.34 5.49 -19.66
C GLU A 184 6.87 4.50 -18.59
N VAL A 185 5.56 4.42 -18.35
CA VAL A 185 4.97 3.49 -17.38
C VAL A 185 5.17 2.04 -17.83
N ALA A 186 4.93 1.74 -19.11
CA ALA A 186 5.13 0.40 -19.66
C ALA A 186 6.60 -0.02 -19.57
N ALA A 187 7.52 0.88 -19.92
CA ALA A 187 8.97 0.61 -19.80
C ALA A 187 9.38 0.32 -18.35
N TYR A 188 8.87 1.11 -17.39
CA TYR A 188 9.11 0.88 -15.96
C TYR A 188 8.58 -0.49 -15.50
N ILE A 189 7.34 -0.84 -15.87
CA ILE A 189 6.75 -2.14 -15.54
C ILE A 189 7.62 -3.27 -16.08
N THR A 190 8.00 -3.22 -17.36
CA THR A 190 8.82 -4.28 -17.96
C THR A 190 10.20 -4.38 -17.33
N SER A 191 10.86 -3.26 -17.02
CA SER A 191 12.17 -3.30 -16.38
C SER A 191 12.13 -3.89 -14.98
N GLU A 192 11.08 -3.59 -14.19
CA GLU A 192 10.91 -4.17 -12.87
C GLU A 192 10.67 -5.69 -12.93
N LEU A 193 9.90 -6.13 -13.93
CA LEU A 193 9.64 -7.56 -14.15
C LEU A 193 10.89 -8.30 -14.63
N ASP A 194 11.72 -7.70 -15.48
CA ASP A 194 12.99 -8.30 -15.94
C ASP A 194 13.97 -8.48 -14.79
N VAL A 195 14.11 -7.47 -13.92
CA VAL A 195 14.95 -7.56 -12.71
C VAL A 195 14.43 -8.66 -11.78
N ALA A 196 13.12 -8.66 -11.51
CA ALA A 196 12.53 -9.69 -10.65
C ALA A 196 12.65 -11.10 -11.22
N ALA A 197 12.53 -11.26 -12.55
CA ALA A 197 12.69 -12.54 -13.21
C ALA A 197 14.10 -13.11 -13.04
N ALA A 198 15.13 -12.26 -13.11
CA ALA A 198 16.51 -12.66 -12.86
C ALA A 198 16.73 -13.09 -11.40
N ASP A 199 16.15 -12.35 -10.44
CA ASP A 199 16.27 -12.63 -9.01
C ASP A 199 15.50 -13.89 -8.57
N LEU A 200 14.47 -14.29 -9.33
CA LEU A 200 13.66 -15.50 -9.10
C LEU A 200 14.15 -16.73 -9.87
N GLU A 201 15.23 -16.62 -10.65
CA GLU A 201 15.74 -17.74 -11.43
C GLU A 201 16.23 -18.88 -10.51
N GLY A 202 15.70 -20.08 -10.69
CA GLY A 202 16.05 -21.25 -9.89
C GLY A 202 15.33 -21.35 -8.54
N THR A 203 14.47 -20.39 -8.19
CA THR A 203 13.59 -20.51 -7.03
C THR A 203 12.50 -21.55 -7.31
N SER A 204 12.45 -22.62 -6.53
CA SER A 204 11.39 -23.62 -6.66
C SER A 204 10.12 -23.15 -5.94
N PHE A 205 8.97 -23.20 -6.63
CA PHE A 205 7.68 -23.01 -5.97
C PHE A 205 7.42 -24.16 -5.00
N THR A 206 7.57 -23.90 -3.70
CA THR A 206 7.18 -24.80 -2.62
C THR A 206 5.82 -24.34 -2.11
N GLY A 207 4.76 -24.71 -2.84
CA GLY A 207 3.38 -24.41 -2.45
C GLY A 207 3.00 -24.99 -1.10
#